data_AF-A0A0M4RD51-F1
#
_entry.id   AF-A0A0M4RD51-F1
#
_cell.length_a   1.000
_cell.length_b   1.000
_cell.length_c   1.000
_cell.angle_alpha   90.00
_cell.angle_beta   90.00
_cell.angle_gamma   90.00
#
_symmetry.space_group_name_H-M   'P 1'
#
loop_
_entity.id
_entity.type
_entity.pdbx_description
1 polymer ?
#
loop_
_entity_poly.entity_id
_entity_poly.type
_entity_poly.pdbx_seq_one_letter_code
_entity_poly.pdbx_strand_id
1 'polypeptide(L)'
;MDLTPLQRVTLHRLVDGGQAPESQPRTALRWLRRYGLVDADGHPTDEGRAYLVELRTEVQRRWDAHDEEVRRRRREDPAWGMRDAIRRWKAGER
;
A
#
# COMPACT_ATOMS: atom_id res chain seq x y z
N MET A 1 16.40 1.73 -1.24
CA MET A 1 16.37 0.61 -2.21
C MET A 1 14.94 0.43 -2.65
N ASP A 2 14.67 0.44 -3.96
CA ASP A 2 13.29 0.37 -4.46
C ASP A 2 12.96 -1.01 -5.02
N LEU A 3 12.08 -1.73 -4.31
CA LEU A 3 11.45 -2.92 -4.85
C LEU A 3 10.43 -2.55 -5.93
N THR A 4 10.36 -3.38 -6.97
CA THR A 4 9.30 -3.26 -7.97
C THR A 4 7.93 -3.61 -7.37
N PRO A 5 6.81 -3.19 -7.98
CA PRO A 5 5.49 -3.53 -7.48
C PRO A 5 5.27 -5.04 -7.33
N LEU A 6 5.78 -5.84 -8.28
CA LEU A 6 5.68 -7.30 -8.21
C LEU A 6 6.46 -7.87 -7.01
N GLN A 7 7.67 -7.38 -6.76
CA GLN A 7 8.49 -7.82 -5.62
C GLN A 7 7.83 -7.47 -4.28
N ARG A 8 7.23 -6.27 -4.17
CA ARG A 8 6.45 -5.86 -2.99
C ARG A 8 5.27 -6.79 -2.74
N VAL A 9 4.52 -7.12 -3.81
CA VAL A 9 3.39 -8.05 -3.71
C VAL A 9 3.84 -9.45 -3.31
N THR A 10 4.95 -9.96 -3.86
CA THR A 10 5.50 -11.26 -3.46
C THR A 10 5.88 -11.27 -1.98
N LEU A 11 6.57 -10.23 -1.49
CA LEU A 11 6.93 -10.13 -0.08
C LEU A 11 5.68 -10.05 0.83
N HIS A 12 4.69 -9.24 0.45
CA HIS A 12 3.41 -9.17 1.17
C HIS A 12 2.69 -10.53 1.23
N ARG A 13 2.69 -11.30 0.14
CA ARG A 13 2.07 -12.65 0.12
C ARG A 13 2.74 -13.61 1.10
N LEU A 14 4.06 -13.51 1.27
CA LEU A 14 4.82 -14.35 2.20
C LEU A 14 4.59 -13.93 3.66
N VAL A 15 4.51 -12.63 3.94
CA VAL A 15 4.42 -12.10 5.32
C VAL A 15 2.99 -12.10 5.83
N ASP A 16 2.07 -11.49 5.09
CA ASP A 16 0.68 -11.26 5.50
C ASP A 16 -0.30 -12.18 4.78
N GLY A 17 0.05 -12.63 3.57
CA GLY A 17 -0.80 -13.51 2.76
C GLY A 17 -0.76 -14.99 3.16
N GLY A 18 0.08 -15.38 4.12
CA GLY A 18 0.23 -16.76 4.58
C GLY A 18 0.69 -17.74 3.50
N GLN A 19 1.21 -17.24 2.37
CA GLN A 19 1.67 -18.10 1.29
C GLN A 19 3.06 -18.64 1.62
N ALA A 20 3.22 -19.94 1.43
CA ALA A 20 4.50 -20.58 1.65
C ALA A 20 5.50 -20.21 0.52
N PRO A 21 6.82 -20.18 0.81
CA PRO A 21 7.84 -19.85 -0.19
C PRO A 21 7.75 -20.70 -1.47
N GLU A 22 7.39 -21.97 -1.34
CA GLU A 22 7.28 -22.94 -2.44
C GLU A 22 6.20 -22.56 -3.45
N SER A 23 5.22 -21.75 -3.03
CA SER A 23 4.15 -21.24 -3.90
C SER A 23 4.58 -20.00 -4.70
N GLN A 24 5.76 -19.44 -4.42
CA GLN A 24 6.25 -18.25 -5.12
C GLN A 24 7.18 -18.63 -6.29
N PRO A 25 7.21 -17.81 -7.35
CA PRO A 25 8.22 -17.94 -8.40
C PRO A 25 9.63 -17.87 -7.82
N ARG A 26 10.47 -18.87 -8.11
CA ARG A 26 11.89 -18.93 -7.65
C ARG A 26 12.67 -17.67 -8.03
N THR A 27 12.35 -17.07 -9.18
CA THR A 27 12.94 -15.80 -9.63
C THR A 27 12.62 -14.66 -8.68
N ALA A 28 11.38 -14.57 -8.18
CA ALA A 28 10.97 -13.54 -7.23
C ALA A 28 11.67 -13.71 -5.87
N LEU A 29 11.77 -14.95 -5.36
CA LEU A 29 12.51 -15.25 -4.13
C LEU A 29 14.00 -14.91 -4.25
N ARG A 30 14.63 -15.20 -5.40
CA ARG A 30 16.05 -14.89 -5.64
C ARG A 30 16.32 -13.38 -5.52
N TRP A 31 15.40 -12.53 -6.00
CA TRP A 31 15.52 -11.09 -5.87
C TRP A 31 15.36 -10.62 -4.43
N LEU A 32 14.34 -11.11 -3.72
CA LEU A 32 14.12 -10.76 -2.32
C LEU A 32 15.29 -11.20 -1.44
N ARG A 33 15.88 -12.37 -1.72
CA ARG A 33 17.07 -12.88 -1.04
C ARG A 33 18.29 -12.02 -1.29
N ARG A 34 18.49 -11.56 -2.54
CA ARG A 34 19.57 -10.62 -2.88
C ARG A 34 19.49 -9.33 -2.06
N TYR A 35 18.29 -8.94 -1.64
CA TYR A 35 18.04 -7.76 -0.83
C TYR A 35 17.94 -8.05 0.67
N GLY A 36 18.17 -9.31 1.10
CA GLY A 36 18.12 -9.71 2.51
C GLY A 36 16.71 -9.70 3.11
N LEU A 37 15.66 -9.65 2.29
CA LEU A 37 14.26 -9.59 2.74
C LEU A 37 13.65 -10.99 2.95
N VAL A 38 14.31 -12.01 2.39
CA VAL A 38 14.02 -13.42 2.66
C VAL A 38 15.34 -14.17 2.83
N ASP A 39 15.29 -15.27 3.56
CA ASP A 39 16.45 -16.12 3.84
C ASP A 39 16.80 -17.07 2.69
N ALA A 40 17.63 -18.07 2.98
CA ALA A 40 18.07 -19.04 1.99
C ALA A 40 16.94 -19.95 1.48
N ASP A 41 15.97 -20.23 2.34
CA ASP A 41 14.81 -21.09 2.11
C ASP A 41 13.62 -20.29 1.54
N GLY A 42 13.72 -18.96 1.56
CA GLY A 42 12.72 -18.04 1.02
C GLY A 42 11.72 -17.55 2.06
N HIS A 43 11.98 -17.81 3.35
CA HIS A 43 11.15 -17.28 4.43
C HIS A 43 11.47 -15.80 4.70
N PRO A 44 10.45 -14.97 5.02
CA PRO A 44 10.68 -13.57 5.35
C PRO A 44 11.59 -13.38 6.56
N THR A 45 12.59 -12.53 6.39
CA THR A 45 13.47 -12.06 7.48
C THR A 45 12.79 -10.94 8.28
N ASP A 46 13.38 -10.57 9.41
CA ASP A 46 12.93 -9.41 10.19
C ASP A 46 13.03 -8.12 9.38
N GLU A 47 14.08 -7.97 8.55
CA GLU A 47 14.20 -6.85 7.61
C GLU A 47 13.08 -6.84 6.57
N GLY A 48 12.70 -8.02 6.05
CA GLY A 48 11.56 -8.17 5.13
C GLY A 48 10.24 -7.72 5.76
N ARG A 49 10.02 -8.07 7.03
CA ARG A 49 8.83 -7.65 7.79
C ARG A 49 8.85 -6.15 8.10
N ALA A 50 10.00 -5.63 8.55
CA ALA A 50 10.19 -4.22 8.83
C ALA A 50 9.94 -3.35 7.59
N TYR A 51 10.45 -3.78 6.43
CA TYR A 51 10.22 -3.10 5.16
C TYR A 51 8.73 -2.94 4.84
N LEU A 52 7.90 -3.97 5.06
CA LEU A 52 6.46 -3.88 4.82
C LEU A 52 5.76 -2.92 5.80
N VAL A 53 6.19 -2.88 7.07
CA VAL A 53 5.67 -1.93 8.06
C VAL A 53 5.98 -0.50 7.64
N GLU A 54 7.21 -0.23 7.20
CA GLU A 54 7.61 1.08 6.68
C GLU A 54 6.82 1.45 5.42
N LEU A 55 6.68 0.51 4.48
CA LEU A 55 5.92 0.72 3.25
C LEU A 55 4.45 1.05 3.54
N ARG A 56 3.82 0.34 4.49
CA ARG A 56 2.44 0.61 4.92
C ARG A 56 2.32 1.99 5.56
N THR A 57 3.29 2.36 6.39
CA THR A 57 3.36 3.68 7.03
C THR A 57 3.50 4.79 5.99
N GLU A 58 4.35 4.60 4.98
CA GLU A 58 4.52 5.56 3.89
C GLU A 58 3.23 5.73 3.08
N VAL A 59 2.59 4.61 2.70
CA VAL A 59 1.31 4.64 1.99
C VAL A 59 0.27 5.38 2.83
N GLN A 60 0.15 5.07 4.11
CA GLN A 60 -0.80 5.75 4.99
C GLN A 60 -0.55 7.25 5.05
N ARG A 61 0.71 7.69 5.21
CA ARG A 61 1.05 9.13 5.20
C ARG A 61 0.64 9.83 3.91
N ARG A 62 0.79 9.15 2.76
CA ARG A 62 0.35 9.70 1.46
C ARG A 62 -1.18 9.84 1.40
N TRP A 63 -1.91 8.85 1.89
CA TRP A 63 -3.37 8.93 2.00
C TRP A 63 -3.80 10.05 2.95
N ASP A 64 -3.19 10.15 4.14
CA ASP A 64 -3.49 11.19 5.11
C ASP A 64 -3.24 12.60 4.54
N ALA A 65 -2.13 12.79 3.82
CA ALA A 65 -1.80 14.04 3.16
C ALA A 65 -2.81 14.39 2.06
N HIS A 66 -3.22 13.41 1.26
CA HIS A 66 -4.24 13.60 0.23
C HIS A 66 -5.60 13.96 0.85
N ASP A 67 -6.01 13.24 1.89
CA ASP A 67 -7.23 13.51 2.63
C ASP A 67 -7.24 14.91 3.22
N GLU A 68 -6.12 15.35 3.78
CA GLU A 68 -5.99 16.69 4.34
C GLU A 68 -6.05 17.77 3.25
N GLU A 69 -5.41 17.53 2.10
CA GLU A 69 -5.54 18.42 0.93
C GLU A 69 -6.99 18.54 0.47
N VAL A 70 -7.70 17.41 0.37
CA VAL A 70 -9.12 17.40 0.02
C VAL A 70 -9.94 18.17 1.05
N ARG A 71 -9.74 17.92 2.35
CA ARG A 71 -10.44 18.65 3.43
C ARG A 71 -10.17 20.15 3.35
N ARG A 72 -8.92 20.55 3.10
CA ARG A 72 -8.54 21.96 2.93
C ARG A 72 -9.28 22.60 1.77
N ARG A 73 -9.28 21.98 0.58
CA ARG A 73 -10.04 22.47 -0.58
C ARG A 73 -11.53 22.60 -0.30
N ARG A 74 -12.12 21.68 0.47
CA ARG A 74 -13.53 21.78 0.90
C ARG A 74 -13.80 22.98 1.81
N ARG A 75 -12.88 23.32 2.71
CA ARG A 75 -13.03 24.51 3.58
C ARG A 75 -12.89 25.81 2.80
N GLU A 76 -12.03 25.81 1.78
CA GLU A 76 -11.72 27.00 0.98
C GLU A 76 -12.73 27.23 -0.16
N ASP A 77 -13.52 26.22 -0.56
CA ASP A 77 -14.57 26.35 -1.59
C ASP A 77 -15.92 26.75 -0.97
N PRO A 78 -16.36 28.01 -1.12
CA PRO A 78 -17.61 28.50 -0.54
C PRO A 78 -18.85 27.83 -1.15
N ALA A 79 -18.73 27.28 -2.37
CA ALA A 79 -19.80 26.60 -3.09
C ALA A 79 -19.78 25.08 -2.89
N TRP A 80 -18.86 24.55 -2.06
CA TRP A 80 -18.70 23.12 -1.85
C TRP A 80 -20.00 22.43 -1.42
N GLY A 81 -20.73 23.03 -0.48
CA GLY A 81 -22.00 22.49 0.01
C GLY A 81 -23.07 22.38 -1.09
N MET A 82 -23.13 23.35 -2.00
CA MET A 82 -24.07 23.32 -3.12
C MET A 82 -23.69 22.26 -4.17
N ARG A 83 -22.39 22.11 -4.47
CA ARG A 83 -21.88 21.05 -5.35
C ARG A 83 -22.09 19.66 -4.76
N ASP A 84 -21.89 19.49 -3.46
CA ASP A 84 -22.13 18.23 -2.75
C ASP A 84 -23.63 17.87 -2.75
N ALA A 85 -24.51 18.82 -2.51
CA ALA A 85 -25.96 18.63 -2.60
C ALA A 85 -26.41 18.22 -4.02
N ILE A 86 -25.90 18.88 -5.06
CA ILE A 86 -26.17 18.51 -6.47
C ILE A 86 -25.64 17.10 -6.77
N ARG A 87 -24.46 16.74 -6.27
CA ARG A 87 -23.86 15.41 -6.46
C ARG A 87 -24.66 14.31 -5.77
N ARG A 88 -25.08 14.50 -4.52
CA ARG A 88 -25.93 13.53 -3.79
C ARG A 88 -27.30 13.37 -4.44
N TRP A 89 -27.91 14.47 -4.88
CA TRP A 89 -29.16 14.43 -5.64
C TRP A 89 -29.02 13.62 -6.94
N LYS A 90 -27.93 13.81 -7.70
CA LYS A 90 -27.64 13.00 -8.91
C LYS A 90 -27.39 11.53 -8.61
N ALA A 91 -26.82 11.22 -7.44
CA ALA A 91 -26.57 9.85 -7.00
C ALA A 91 -27.83 9.15 -6.45
N GLY A 92 -28.93 9.89 -6.23
CA GLY A 92 -30.16 9.34 -5.67
C GLY A 92 -30.13 9.15 -4.14
N GLU A 93 -29.10 9.68 -3.47
CA GLU A 93 -29.01 9.70 -2.02
C GLU A 93 -29.91 10.82 -1.48
N ARG A 94 -31.04 10.45 -0.86
CA ARG A 94 -32.01 11.38 -0.25
C ARG A 94 -31.69 11.62 1.21
#